data_AF-A0A7V0M0S7-F1
#
_entry.id   AF-A0A7V0M0S7-F1
#
_cell.length_a   1.000
_cell.length_b   1.000
_cell.length_c   1.000
_cell.angle_alpha   90.00
_cell.angle_beta   90.00
_cell.angle_gamma   90.00
#
_symmetry.space_group_name_H-M   'P 1'
#
loop_
_entity.id
_entity.type
_entity.pdbx_description
1 polymer ?
#
loop_
_entity_poly.entity_id
_entity_poly.type
_entity_poly.pdbx_seq_one_letter_code
_entity_poly.pdbx_strand_id
1 'polypeptide(L)' 'NQVVFRYASPEGQITEAHNPNGSLNHIAGIVNRRGNVLGLMPHPERASEALLGSEDGKKIFRSMVQAFLD' A
#
# COMPACT_ATOMS: atom_id res chain seq x y z
N ASN A 1 8.59 10.27 -9.82
CA ASN A 1 7.32 10.18 -9.08
C ASN A 1 7.57 9.32 -7.84
N GLN A 2 7.28 9.81 -6.62
CA GLN A 2 7.53 9.09 -5.35
C GLN A 2 6.26 8.51 -4.72
N VAL A 3 5.08 8.75 -5.32
CA VAL A 3 3.81 8.21 -4.82
C VAL A 3 3.62 6.80 -5.37
N VAL A 4 3.39 5.84 -4.48
CA VAL A 4 3.22 4.41 -4.84
C VAL A 4 1.78 3.97 -4.64
N PHE A 5 1.13 4.43 -3.57
CA PHE A 5 -0.25 4.04 -3.25
C PHE A 5 -1.15 5.25 -3.10
N ARG A 6 -2.38 5.11 -3.62
CA ARG A 6 -3.49 6.03 -3.38
C ARG A 6 -4.69 5.25 -2.86
N TYR A 7 -5.45 5.88 -1.96
CA TYR A 7 -6.76 5.37 -1.58
C TYR A 7 -7.74 5.52 -2.75
N ALA A 8 -8.52 4.47 -3.00
CA ALA A 8 -9.47 4.39 -4.11
C ALA A 8 -10.68 3.52 -3.71
N SER A 9 -11.76 3.63 -4.46
CA SER A 9 -12.87 2.67 -4.40
C SER A 9 -12.46 1.29 -4.96
N PRO A 10 -13.25 0.23 -4.74
CA PRO A 10 -13.03 -1.07 -5.37
C PRO A 10 -12.96 -1.03 -6.90
N GLU A 11 -13.65 -0.08 -7.53
CA GLU A 11 -13.63 0.18 -8.98
C GLU A 11 -12.44 1.03 -9.42
N GLY A 12 -11.58 1.43 -8.48
CA GLY A 12 -10.39 2.25 -8.73
C GLY A 12 -10.66 3.77 -8.76
N GLN A 13 -11.83 4.24 -8.31
CA GLN A 13 -12.15 5.66 -8.33
C GLN A 13 -11.50 6.41 -7.16
N ILE A 14 -10.87 7.54 -7.46
CA ILE A 14 -10.20 8.40 -6.48
C ILE A 14 -11.19 9.47 -6.00
N THR A 15 -11.74 9.28 -4.80
CA THR A 15 -12.78 10.15 -4.23
C THR A 15 -12.53 10.38 -2.74
N GLU A 16 -13.01 11.51 -2.21
CA GLU A 16 -12.85 11.83 -0.78
C GLU A 16 -13.56 10.83 0.13
N ALA A 17 -14.67 10.25 -0.33
CA ALA A 17 -15.41 9.23 0.42
C ALA A 17 -14.55 7.97 0.72
N HIS A 18 -13.54 7.69 -0.11
CA HIS A 18 -12.63 6.55 0.06
C HIS A 18 -11.27 6.96 0.65
N ASN A 19 -11.12 8.20 1.13
CA ASN A 19 -9.91 8.73 1.75
C ASN A 19 -10.06 8.79 3.27
N PRO A 20 -9.68 7.74 4.01
CA PRO A 20 -10.03 7.61 5.44
C PRO A 20 -9.39 8.68 6.34
N ASN A 21 -8.34 9.35 5.87
CA ASN A 21 -7.58 10.33 6.65
C ASN A 21 -7.48 11.70 5.97
N GLY A 22 -8.20 11.93 4.86
CA GLY A 22 -8.18 13.21 4.14
C GLY A 22 -6.80 13.57 3.56
N SER A 23 -5.93 12.60 3.30
CA SER A 23 -4.59 12.87 2.75
C SER A 23 -4.69 13.56 1.39
N LEU A 24 -3.85 14.57 1.16
CA LEU A 24 -3.78 15.28 -0.12
C LEU A 24 -3.51 14.31 -1.26
N ASN A 25 -4.27 14.47 -2.36
CA ASN A 25 -4.25 13.57 -3.51
C ASN A 25 -4.50 12.09 -3.15
N HIS A 26 -5.13 11.80 -2.01
CA HIS A 26 -5.42 10.44 -1.54
C HIS A 26 -4.14 9.60 -1.34
N ILE A 27 -2.98 10.20 -1.07
CA ILE A 27 -1.71 9.47 -0.93
C ILE A 27 -1.76 8.57 0.30
N ALA A 28 -1.56 7.27 0.10
CA ALA A 28 -1.49 6.26 1.16
C ALA A 28 -0.06 5.78 1.43
N GLY A 29 0.85 5.92 0.46
CA GLY A 29 2.24 5.51 0.60
C GLY A 29 3.17 6.15 -0.42
N ILE A 30 4.40 6.41 0.02
CA ILE A 30 5.47 7.05 -0.75
C ILE A 30 6.80 6.32 -0.58
N VAL A 31 7.70 6.46 -1.54
CA VAL A 31 9.06 5.92 -1.46
C VAL A 31 10.12 7.02 -1.41
N ASN A 32 11.30 6.69 -0.89
CA ASN A 32 12.47 7.56 -0.98
C ASN A 32 12.95 7.70 -2.44
N ARG A 33 13.89 8.63 -2.69
CA ARG A 33 14.41 8.90 -4.05
C ARG A 33 15.07 7.68 -4.71
N ARG A 34 15.67 6.79 -3.91
CA ARG A 34 16.30 5.55 -4.40
C ARG A 34 15.30 4.41 -4.65
N GLY A 35 14.04 4.56 -4.25
CA GLY A 35 13.02 3.52 -4.38
C GLY A 35 13.16 2.34 -3.42
N ASN A 36 14.08 2.40 -2.44
CA ASN A 36 14.40 1.27 -1.56
C ASN A 36 13.89 1.39 -0.12
N VAL A 37 13.13 2.46 0.17
CA VAL A 37 12.43 2.64 1.46
C VAL A 37 11.02 3.11 1.15
N LEU A 38 10.01 2.36 1.61
CA LEU A 38 8.58 2.65 1.49
C LEU A 38 8.03 3.11 2.84
N GLY A 39 7.39 4.28 2.85
CA GLY A 39 6.52 4.71 3.94
C GLY A 39 5.06 4.46 3.54
N LEU A 40 4.29 3.80 4.42
CA LEU A 40 2.93 3.36 4.14
C LEU A 40 2.05 3.58 5.39
N MET A 41 0.87 4.16 5.21
CA MET A 41 -0.14 4.27 6.28
C MET A 41 -0.98 2.99 6.44
N PRO A 42 -1.46 2.33 5.37
CA PRO A 42 -2.08 1.00 5.49
C PRO A 42 -1.19 -0.03 6.19
N HIS A 43 -1.82 -1.01 6.83
CA HIS A 43 -1.18 -2.09 7.59
C HIS A 43 -1.22 -3.44 6.83
N PRO A 44 -0.35 -3.66 5.82
CA PRO A 44 -0.33 -4.91 5.05
C PRO A 44 0.01 -6.13 5.93
N GLU A 45 0.74 -5.94 7.04
CA GLU A 45 1.02 -6.99 8.00
C GLU A 45 -0.24 -7.54 8.68
N ARG A 46 -1.27 -6.68 8.89
CA ARG A 46 -2.56 -7.10 9.47
C ARG A 46 -3.47 -7.76 8.43
N ALA A 47 -3.22 -7.53 7.15
CA ALA A 47 -3.96 -8.12 6.03
C ALA A 47 -3.19 -9.29 5.39
N SER A 48 -2.41 -10.02 6.17
CA SER A 48 -1.55 -11.11 5.70
C SER A 48 -2.01 -12.50 6.13
N GLU A 49 -3.16 -12.64 6.77
CA GLU A 49 -3.67 -13.93 7.25
C GLU A 49 -5.18 -14.02 7.06
N ALA A 50 -5.66 -15.12 6.47
CA ALA A 50 -7.09 -15.31 6.24
C ALA A 50 -7.90 -15.20 7.54
N LEU A 51 -7.31 -15.62 8.67
CA LEU A 51 -7.91 -15.51 10.00
C LEU A 51 -8.21 -14.06 10.42
N LEU A 52 -7.44 -13.09 9.92
CA LEU A 52 -7.61 -11.65 10.17
C LEU A 52 -8.49 -10.96 9.12
N GLY A 53 -9.05 -11.72 8.17
CA GLY A 53 -10.02 -11.25 7.18
C GLY A 53 -9.46 -10.91 5.80
N SER A 54 -8.13 -10.93 5.59
CA SER A 54 -7.52 -10.74 4.28
C SER A 54 -6.11 -11.33 4.21
N GLU A 55 -5.69 -11.75 3.02
CA GLU A 55 -4.33 -12.21 2.74
C GLU A 55 -3.58 -11.35 1.70
N ASP A 56 -4.18 -10.25 1.24
CA ASP A 56 -3.62 -9.44 0.17
C ASP A 56 -2.30 -8.76 0.53
N GLY A 57 -2.11 -8.45 1.82
CA GLY A 57 -0.89 -7.87 2.35
C GLY A 57 0.37 -8.74 2.14
N LYS A 58 0.22 -10.06 2.01
CA LYS A 58 1.33 -10.98 1.72
C LYS A 58 2.10 -10.60 0.45
N LYS A 59 1.43 -10.00 -0.53
CA LYS A 59 2.02 -9.60 -1.82
C LYS A 59 3.17 -8.60 -1.62
N ILE A 60 3.03 -7.66 -0.68
CA ILE A 60 4.08 -6.68 -0.35
C ILE A 60 5.33 -7.41 0.13
N PHE A 61 5.22 -8.25 1.16
CA PHE A 61 6.37 -8.94 1.76
C PHE A 61 7.02 -9.95 0.80
N ARG A 62 6.21 -10.67 0.00
CA ARG A 62 6.73 -11.57 -1.04
C ARG A 62 7.55 -10.82 -2.09
N SER A 63 7.12 -9.64 -2.51
CA SER A 63 7.90 -8.81 -3.45
C SER A 63 9.24 -8.37 -2.87
N MET A 64 9.32 -8.11 -1.56
CA MET A 64 10.59 -7.76 -0.90
C MET A 64 11.55 -8.95 -0.92
N VAL A 65 11.07 -10.16 -0.59
CA VAL A 65 11.89 -11.37 -0.66
C VAL A 65 12.35 -11.63 -2.09
N GLN A 66 11.45 -11.54 -3.08
CA GLN A 66 11.78 -11.74 -4.49
C GLN A 66 12.87 -10.76 -4.96
N ALA A 67 12.81 -9.50 -4.56
CA ALA A 67 13.80 -8.48 -4.93
C ALA A 67 15.22 -8.75 -4.40
N PHE A 68 15.41 -9.67 -3.44
CA PHE A 68 16.73 -10.14 -3.00
C PHE A 68 17.17 -11.44 -3.67
N LEU A 69 16.26 -12.16 -4.32
CA LEU A 69 16.54 -13.41 -5.03
C LEU A 69 16.89 -13.17 -6.51
N ASP A 70 16.46 -12.04 -7.06
CA ASP A 70 16.81 -11.54 -8.39
C ASP A 70 18.18 -10.84 -8.40
#